data_AF-A0A249NW38-F1
#
_entry.id   AF-A0A249NW38-F1
#
_cell.length_a   1.000
_cell.length_b   1.000
_cell.length_c   1.000
_cell.angle_alpha   90.00
_cell.angle_beta   90.00
_cell.angle_gamma   90.00
#
_symmetry.space_group_name_H-M   'P 1'
#
loop_
_entity.id
_entity.type
_entity.pdbx_description
1 polymer ?
#
loop_
_entity_poly.entity_id
_entity_poly.type
_entity_poly.pdbx_seq_one_letter_code
_entity_poly.pdbx_strand_id
1 'polypeptide(L)' 'MTQRYELHDDSNGLWSVIDRFTGWPARWRGISQTGLDYFDADDLTDLLNLLDERRRAKGRPESDGLE' A
#
# COMPACT_ATOMS: atom_id res chain seq x y z
N MET A 1 -13.48 -2.00 1.26
CA MET A 1 -12.31 -2.75 1.77
C MET A 1 -11.40 -1.76 2.46
N THR A 2 -10.68 -2.18 3.50
CA THR A 2 -9.72 -1.31 4.18
C THR A 2 -8.42 -1.24 3.38
N GLN A 3 -7.98 -0.02 3.03
CA GLN A 3 -6.70 0.27 2.38
C GLN A 3 -5.55 -0.19 3.27
N ARG A 4 -4.52 -0.79 2.67
CA ARG A 4 -3.36 -1.38 3.37
C ARG A 4 -2.25 -0.37 3.62
N TYR A 5 -2.00 0.47 2.63
CA TYR A 5 -0.91 1.42 2.67
C TYR A 5 -1.44 2.80 3.02
N GLU A 6 -0.67 3.54 3.80
CA GLU A 6 -1.00 4.89 4.22
C GLU A 6 0.23 5.79 4.17
N LEU A 7 -0.03 7.08 3.93
CA LEU A 7 0.95 8.15 4.05
C LEU A 7 1.34 8.36 5.51
N HIS A 8 2.63 8.59 5.74
CA HIS A 8 3.18 8.95 7.03
C HIS A 8 4.12 10.15 6.89
N ASP A 9 3.87 11.21 7.66
CA ASP A 9 4.74 12.39 7.75
C ASP A 9 5.90 12.09 8.71
N ASP A 10 7.13 12.09 8.18
CA ASP A 10 8.34 11.82 8.97
C ASP A 10 8.78 13.02 9.82
N SER A 11 7.98 14.11 9.85
CA SER A 11 8.22 15.35 10.61
C SER A 11 9.50 16.11 10.22
N ASN A 12 10.02 15.85 9.02
CA ASN A 12 11.22 16.47 8.47
C ASN A 12 11.00 17.04 7.05
N GLY A 13 9.73 17.12 6.62
CA GLY A 13 9.34 17.54 5.26
C GLY A 13 9.39 16.42 4.22
N LEU A 14 9.74 15.20 4.63
CA LEU A 14 9.67 13.99 3.83
C LEU A 14 8.56 13.07 4.36
N TRP A 15 8.20 12.11 3.51
CA TRP A 15 7.10 11.20 3.70
C TRP A 15 7.54 9.75 3.48
N SER A 16 6.85 8.87 4.18
CA SER A 16 7.00 7.42 4.06
C SER A 16 5.65 6.78 3.74
N VAL A 17 5.66 5.69 2.99
CA VAL A 17 4.46 4.86 2.77
C VAL A 17 4.52 3.67 3.72
N ILE A 18 3.56 3.57 4.64
CA ILE A 18 3.54 2.55 5.69
C ILE A 18 2.53 1.48 5.37
N ASP A 19 2.89 0.20 5.59
CA ASP A 19 1.94 -0.89 5.61
C ASP A 19 1.29 -0.99 7.00
N ARG A 20 0.02 -0.59 7.09
CA ARG A 20 -0.73 -0.52 8.36
C ARG A 20 -0.78 -1.83 9.14
N PHE A 21 -0.68 -2.98 8.47
CA PHE A 21 -0.79 -4.28 9.15
C PHE A 21 0.50 -4.66 9.85
N THR A 22 1.62 -4.13 9.36
CA THR A 22 2.95 -4.47 9.86
C THR A 22 3.56 -3.33 10.66
N GLY A 23 3.11 -2.09 10.42
CA GLY A 23 3.70 -0.87 10.98
C GLY A 23 5.03 -0.47 10.35
N TRP A 24 5.49 -1.21 9.33
CA TRP A 24 6.77 -0.97 8.66
C TRP A 24 6.59 -0.23 7.33
N PRO A 25 7.64 0.45 6.84
CA PRO A 25 7.64 1.00 5.50
C PRO A 25 7.35 -0.07 4.44
N ALA A 26 6.50 0.29 3.48
CA ALA A 26 6.25 -0.50 2.31
C ALA A 26 7.58 -0.76 1.57
N ARG A 27 7.74 -1.96 1.03
CA ARG A 27 8.90 -2.32 0.22
C ARG A 27 8.47 -2.63 -1.20
N TRP A 28 8.99 -1.87 -2.15
CA TRP A 28 8.83 -2.14 -3.58
C TRP A 28 10.15 -2.66 -4.15
N ARG A 29 10.14 -3.88 -4.69
CA ARG A 29 11.34 -4.55 -5.25
C ARG A 29 12.55 -4.53 -4.29
N GLY A 30 12.28 -4.66 -2.98
CA GLY A 30 13.30 -4.65 -1.94
C GLY A 30 13.70 -3.27 -1.41
N ILE A 31 13.25 -2.18 -2.04
CA ILE A 31 13.55 -0.80 -1.64
C ILE A 31 12.46 -0.30 -0.69
N SER A 32 12.86 0.23 0.47
CA SER A 32 11.94 0.88 1.41
C SER A 32 11.43 2.20 0.83
N GLN A 33 10.12 2.43 0.92
CA GLN A 33 9.47 3.61 0.38
C GLN A 33 9.39 4.69 1.48
N THR A 34 10.53 5.31 1.74
CA THR A 34 10.76 6.29 2.81
C THR A 34 11.57 7.47 2.28
N GLY A 35 11.44 8.64 2.89
CA GLY A 35 12.24 9.81 2.50
C GLY A 35 11.82 10.39 1.15
N LEU A 36 10.56 10.22 0.78
CA LEU A 36 9.96 10.75 -0.44
C LEU A 36 9.45 12.17 -0.19
N ASP A 37 9.24 12.95 -1.24
CA ASP A 37 8.38 14.12 -1.09
C ASP A 37 6.90 13.70 -0.96
N TYR A 38 6.04 14.66 -0.61
CA TYR A 38 4.62 14.41 -0.40
C TYR A 38 3.94 13.83 -1.65
N PHE A 39 4.20 14.39 -2.83
CA PHE A 39 3.50 14.00 -4.05
C PHE A 39 3.91 12.61 -4.50
N ASP A 40 5.21 12.31 -4.45
CA ASP A 40 5.73 10.97 -4.74
C ASP A 40 5.16 9.93 -3.77
N ALA A 41 5.05 10.26 -2.48
CA ALA A 41 4.49 9.36 -1.47
C ALA A 41 2.97 9.15 -1.64
N ASP A 42 2.23 10.19 -2.01
CA ASP A 42 0.78 10.16 -2.25
C ASP A 42 0.44 9.27 -3.44
N ASP A 43 1.07 9.54 -4.60
CA ASP A 43 0.91 8.75 -5.82
C ASP A 43 1.27 7.27 -5.61
N LEU A 44 2.34 7.02 -4.85
CA LEU A 44 2.77 5.65 -4.54
C LEU A 44 1.79 4.94 -3.59
N THR A 45 1.23 5.66 -2.62
CA THR A 45 0.23 5.11 -1.69
C THR A 45 -1.00 4.62 -2.46
N ASP A 46 -1.52 5.44 -3.37
CA ASP A 46 -2.66 5.08 -4.22
C ASP A 46 -2.35 3.88 -5.13
N LEU A 47 -1.17 3.87 -5.77
CA LEU A 47 -0.75 2.76 -6.62
C LEU A 47 -0.66 1.45 -5.83
N LEU A 48 -0.03 1.47 -4.66
CA LEU A 48 0.15 0.27 -3.85
C LEU A 48 -1.19 -0.27 -3.32
N ASN A 49 -2.11 0.62 -2.95
CA ASN A 49 -3.47 0.22 -2.56
C ASN A 49 -4.25 -0.39 -3.73
N LEU A 50 -4.20 0.20 -4.92
CA LEU A 50 -4.81 -0.37 -6.12
C LEU A 50 -4.28 -1.77 -6.44
N LEU A 51 -2.95 -1.97 -6.33
CA LEU A 51 -2.32 -3.28 -6.56
C LEU A 51 -2.75 -4.31 -5.51
N ASP A 52 -2.87 -3.91 -4.25
CA ASP A 52 -3.33 -4.78 -3.16
C ASP A 52 -4.80 -5.17 -3.32
N GLU A 53 -5.67 -4.22 -3.70
CA GLU A 53 -7.07 -4.50 -4.04
C GLU A 53 -7.19 -5.50 -5.18
N ARG A 54 -6.44 -5.30 -6.26
CA ARG A 54 -6.41 -6.24 -7.41
C ARG A 54 -5.91 -7.62 -7.00
N ARG A 55 -4.92 -7.70 -6.10
CA ARG A 55 -4.40 -8.97 -5.58
C ARG A 55 -5.46 -9.68 -4.73
N ARG A 56 -6.16 -8.96 -3.87
CA ARG A 56 -7.24 -9.51 -3.03
C ARG A 56 -8.43 -9.99 -3.88
N ALA A 57 -8.78 -9.25 -4.93
CA ALA A 57 -9.82 -9.66 -5.87
C ALA A 57 -9.48 -10.97 -6.60
N LYS A 58 -8.21 -11.14 -7.03
CA LYS A 58 -7.74 -12.39 -7.66
C LYS A 58 -7.63 -13.58 -6.68
N GLY A 59 -7.36 -13.30 -5.41
CA GLY A 59 -7.19 -14.32 -4.38
C GLY A 59 -8.50 -14.77 -3.73
N ARG A 60 -9.62 -14.11 -4.04
CA ARG A 60 -10.95 -14.63 -3.70
C ARG A 60 -11.19 -15.80 -4.65
N PRO A 61 -11.28 -17.06 -4.18
CA PRO A 61 -11.82 -18.11 -5.05
C PRO A 61 -13.16 -17.58 -5.55
N GLU A 62 -13.43 -17.67 -6.86
CA GLU A 62 -14.80 -17.75 -7.29
C GLU A 62 -15.41 -18.82 -6.40
N SER A 63 -16.40 -18.44 -5.61
CA SER A 63 -17.24 -19.42 -4.94
C SER A 63 -17.85 -20.25 -6.07
N ASP A 64 -17.18 -21.35 -6.40
CA ASP A 64 -17.66 -22.37 -7.31
C ASP A 64 -18.90 -22.98 -6.67
N GLY A 65 -20.04 -22.41 -7.07
CA GLY A 65 -21.21 -23.16 -7.49
C GLY A 65 -22.24 -23.60 -6.43
N LEU A 66 -23.47 -23.74 -6.97
CA LEU A 66 -24.53 -24.68 -6.60
C LEU A 66 -25.49 -24.24 -5.48
N GLU A 67 -26.54 -23.46 -5.81
CA GLU A 67 -27.89 -23.93 -6.19
C GLU A 67 -28.72 -22.76 -6.76
#